data_AF-A0A2U3Y1Q9-F1
#
_entry.id   AF-A0A2U3Y1Q9-F1
#
_cell.length_a   1.000
_cell.length_b   1.000
_cell.length_c   1.000
_cell.angle_alpha   90.00
_cell.angle_beta   90.00
_cell.angle_gamma   90.00
#
_symmetry.space_group_name_H-M   'P 1'
#
loop_
_entity.id
_entity.type
_entity.pdbx_description
1 polymer ?
#
loop_
_entity_poly.entity_id
_entity_poly.type
_entity_poly.pdbx_seq_one_letter_code
_entity_poly.pdbx_strand_id
1 'polypeptide(L)'
;MGLYVPWNFHEPQPGQYQFSGEHDVEYFIKLAQELGLLVILRPGPYICAEWDMGGLPAWLLLKESIILRSSDPGYLAAVDKWLGVLLPKMKPLLYQNGGPIITVQVYVE
;
A
#
# COMPACT_ATOMS: atom_id res chain seq x y z
N MET A 1 -13.38 4.24 -8.45
CA MET A 1 -13.11 4.57 -7.03
C MET A 1 -11.60 4.69 -6.83
N GLY A 2 -11.13 5.75 -6.18
CA GLY A 2 -9.73 5.86 -5.76
C GLY A 2 -9.53 5.17 -4.41
N LEU A 3 -8.49 4.34 -4.28
CA LEU A 3 -8.20 3.58 -3.06
C LEU A 3 -6.75 3.80 -2.63
N TYR A 4 -6.55 4.29 -1.42
CA TYR A 4 -5.25 4.29 -0.76
C TYR A 4 -5.02 2.99 0.01
N VAL A 5 -3.76 2.54 0.06
CA VAL A 5 -3.34 1.39 0.88
C VAL A 5 -2.33 1.89 1.92
N PRO A 6 -2.77 2.21 3.16
CA PRO A 6 -1.87 2.71 4.19
C PRO A 6 -0.90 1.62 4.64
N TRP A 7 0.40 1.82 4.45
CA TRP A 7 1.40 0.82 4.79
C TRP A 7 1.40 0.51 6.30
N ASN A 8 1.34 1.53 7.16
CA ASN A 8 1.26 1.37 8.61
C ASN A 8 0.06 0.53 9.10
N PHE A 9 -1.05 0.54 8.37
CA PHE A 9 -2.24 -0.25 8.68
C PHE A 9 -2.01 -1.73 8.41
N HIS A 10 -1.23 -2.06 7.37
CA HIS A 10 -0.96 -3.42 6.97
C HIS A 10 0.36 -3.99 7.55
N GLU A 11 1.30 -3.15 7.97
CA GLU A 11 2.56 -3.57 8.60
C GLU A 11 2.84 -2.75 9.89
N PRO A 12 2.05 -2.98 10.97
CA PRO A 12 2.23 -2.25 12.22
C PRO A 12 3.56 -2.54 12.91
N GLN A 13 4.17 -3.70 12.65
CA GLN A 13 5.52 -4.06 13.08
C GLN A 13 6.31 -4.62 11.89
N PRO A 14 7.65 -4.43 11.84
CA PRO A 14 8.46 -4.92 10.73
C PRO A 14 8.26 -6.43 10.49
N GLY A 15 7.84 -6.79 9.29
CA GLY A 15 7.59 -8.17 8.86
C GLY A 15 6.30 -8.80 9.37
N GLN A 16 5.46 -8.07 10.11
CA GLN A 16 4.16 -8.56 10.59
C GLN A 16 3.03 -7.92 9.79
N TYR A 17 2.39 -8.71 8.93
CA TYR A 17 1.40 -8.22 7.98
C TYR A 17 -0.03 -8.54 8.39
N GLN A 18 -0.94 -7.58 8.19
CA GLN A 18 -2.38 -7.73 8.42
C GLN A 18 -3.15 -7.52 7.12
N PHE A 19 -3.82 -8.59 6.66
CA PHE A 19 -4.65 -8.60 5.44
C PHE A 19 -5.97 -9.35 5.65
N SER A 20 -6.51 -9.30 6.87
CA SER A 20 -7.71 -10.03 7.27
C SER A 20 -8.70 -9.13 8.01
N GLY A 21 -9.98 -9.49 7.97
CA GLY A 21 -11.04 -8.70 8.59
C GLY A 21 -11.10 -7.30 7.98
N GLU A 22 -10.99 -6.27 8.82
CA GLU A 22 -11.00 -4.87 8.38
C GLU A 22 -9.77 -4.48 7.53
N HIS A 23 -8.73 -5.32 7.50
CA HIS A 23 -7.50 -5.09 6.75
C HIS A 23 -7.47 -5.83 5.41
N ASP A 24 -8.56 -6.49 5.01
CA ASP A 24 -8.59 -7.28 3.77
C ASP A 24 -8.84 -6.39 2.53
N VAL A 25 -7.77 -5.77 2.06
CA VAL A 25 -7.78 -4.95 0.85
C VAL A 25 -8.11 -5.76 -0.42
N GLU A 26 -7.76 -7.05 -0.45
CA GLU A 26 -8.04 -7.93 -1.59
C GLU A 26 -9.54 -8.17 -1.71
N TYR A 27 -10.20 -8.43 -0.58
CA TYR A 27 -11.65 -8.55 -0.50
C TYR A 27 -12.36 -7.24 -0.85
N PHE A 28 -11.90 -6.11 -0.32
CA PHE A 28 -12.50 -4.80 -0.63
C PHE A 28 -12.49 -4.49 -2.14
N ILE A 29 -11.38 -4.77 -2.81
CA ILE A 29 -11.25 -4.56 -4.26
C ILE A 29 -12.15 -5.53 -5.03
N LYS A 30 -12.26 -6.79 -4.61
CA LYS A 30 -13.18 -7.76 -5.22
C LYS A 30 -14.64 -7.35 -5.05
N LEU A 31 -15.02 -6.84 -3.88
CA LEU A 31 -16.36 -6.31 -3.66
C LEU A 31 -16.67 -5.13 -4.59
N ALA A 32 -15.70 -4.23 -4.80
CA ALA A 32 -15.85 -3.16 -5.78
C ALA A 32 -16.08 -3.71 -7.21
N GLN A 33 -15.37 -4.79 -7.58
CA GLN A 33 -15.59 -5.48 -8.86
C GLN A 33 -16.99 -6.07 -8.96
N GLU A 34 -17.49 -6.75 -7.93
CA GLU A 34 -18.85 -7.32 -7.88
C GLU A 34 -19.93 -6.25 -8.04
N LEU A 35 -19.68 -5.05 -7.53
CA LEU A 35 -20.55 -3.89 -7.69
C LEU A 35 -20.36 -3.16 -9.03
N GLY A 36 -19.51 -3.66 -9.93
CA GLY A 36 -19.25 -3.09 -11.25
C GLY A 36 -18.39 -1.82 -11.23
N LEU A 37 -17.67 -1.56 -10.13
CA LEU A 37 -16.82 -0.38 -9.97
C LEU A 37 -15.37 -0.67 -10.43
N LEU A 38 -14.81 0.26 -11.19
CA LEU A 38 -13.39 0.27 -11.52
C LEU A 38 -12.57 0.90 -10.37
N VAL A 39 -11.35 0.44 -10.19
CA VAL A 39 -10.45 0.84 -9.10
C VAL A 39 -9.22 1.57 -9.65
N ILE A 40 -8.91 2.71 -9.06
CA ILE A 40 -7.66 3.44 -9.21
C ILE A 40 -6.87 3.17 -7.93
N LEU A 41 -5.84 2.32 -8.01
CA LEU A 41 -5.06 1.92 -6.85
C LEU A 41 -3.95 2.94 -6.56
N ARG A 42 -3.82 3.36 -5.32
CA ARG A 42 -2.81 4.28 -4.82
C ARG A 42 -2.06 3.63 -3.65
N PRO A 43 -1.10 2.72 -3.92
CA PRO A 43 -0.49 1.86 -2.91
C PRO A 43 0.50 2.54 -1.95
N GLY A 44 0.72 3.85 -2.07
CA GLY A 44 1.79 4.53 -1.33
C GLY A 44 3.18 4.22 -1.90
N PRO A 45 4.26 4.43 -1.14
CA PRO A 45 4.37 4.17 0.31
C PRO A 45 3.92 5.32 1.22
N TYR A 46 3.83 6.54 0.69
CA TYR A 46 3.28 7.71 1.40
C TYR A 46 1.99 8.14 0.70
N ILE A 47 0.93 8.36 1.47
CA ILE A 47 -0.40 8.67 0.94
C ILE A 47 -0.92 10.06 1.36
N CYS A 48 -0.22 10.75 2.27
CA CYS A 48 -0.60 12.02 2.90
C CYS A 48 -1.95 11.93 3.64
N ALA A 49 -3.06 11.75 2.91
CA ALA A 49 -4.41 11.28 3.24
C ALA A 49 -5.01 11.66 4.61
N GLU A 50 -4.47 12.70 5.27
CA GLU A 50 -4.76 13.06 6.66
C GLU A 50 -4.67 11.83 7.61
N TRP A 51 -3.82 10.86 7.23
CA TRP A 51 -3.64 9.60 7.94
C TRP A 51 -2.35 9.66 8.75
N ASP A 52 -2.31 8.94 9.88
CA ASP A 52 -1.17 9.00 10.79
C ASP A 52 0.15 8.72 10.04
N MET A 53 1.11 9.64 10.22
CA MET A 53 2.40 9.68 9.52
C MET A 53 2.34 9.54 7.97
N GLY A 54 1.21 9.94 7.36
CA GLY A 54 0.96 9.81 5.92
C GLY A 54 0.98 8.36 5.42
N GLY A 55 0.65 7.40 6.30
CA GLY A 55 0.64 5.97 6.00
C GLY A 55 1.98 5.27 6.18
N LEU A 56 3.06 5.98 6.54
CA LEU A 56 4.36 5.37 6.83
C LEU A 56 4.35 4.70 8.22
N PRO A 57 4.91 3.49 8.38
CA PRO A 57 5.02 2.87 9.69
C PRO A 57 6.00 3.63 10.61
N ALA A 58 5.58 3.87 11.86
CA ALA A 58 6.40 4.58 12.84
C ALA A 58 7.74 3.88 13.15
N TRP A 59 7.80 2.55 12.99
CA TRP A 59 9.03 1.78 13.21
C TRP A 59 10.16 2.14 12.24
N LEU A 60 9.88 2.83 11.12
CA LEU A 60 10.92 3.37 10.24
C LEU A 60 11.83 4.34 11.00
N LEU A 61 11.29 5.09 11.97
CA LEU A 61 12.02 6.07 12.78
C LEU A 61 12.96 5.44 13.81
N LEU A 62 12.92 4.12 14.02
CA LEU A 62 13.88 3.43 14.91
C LEU A 62 15.32 3.51 14.39
N LYS A 63 15.52 3.82 13.10
CA LYS A 63 16.81 4.23 12.57
C LYS A 63 16.92 5.76 12.65
N GLU A 64 17.66 6.24 13.64
CA GLU A 64 17.81 7.68 13.94
C GLU A 64 18.31 8.53 12.74
N SER A 65 19.06 7.93 11.81
CA SER A 65 19.60 8.61 10.63
C SER A 65 18.79 8.43 9.35
N ILE A 66 17.60 7.80 9.41
CA ILE A 66 16.80 7.55 8.21
C ILE A 66 16.26 8.86 7.63
N ILE A 67 16.39 9.03 6.32
CA ILE A 67 15.74 10.12 5.60
C ILE A 67 14.52 9.57 4.87
N LEU A 68 13.33 9.85 5.38
CA LEU A 68 12.07 9.41 4.78
C LEU A 68 11.80 10.09 3.43
N ARG A 69 11.05 9.41 2.55
CA ARG A 69 10.69 9.90 1.20
C ARG A 69 11.93 10.32 0.37
N SER A 70 13.05 9.63 0.55
CA SER A 70 14.32 9.91 -0.12
C SER A 70 14.92 8.66 -0.75
N SER A 71 16.11 8.78 -1.33
CA SER A 71 16.90 7.64 -1.81
C SER A 71 17.75 6.98 -0.72
N ASP A 72 17.47 7.25 0.57
CA ASP A 72 18.13 6.58 1.69
C ASP A 72 18.03 5.05 1.53
N PRO A 73 19.16 4.31 1.56
CA PRO A 73 19.13 2.86 1.35
C PRO A 73 18.28 2.11 2.38
N GLY A 74 18.20 2.60 3.62
CA GLY A 74 17.37 2.03 4.67
C GLY A 74 15.88 2.21 4.40
N TYR A 75 15.48 3.39 3.92
CA TYR A 75 14.12 3.68 3.50
C TYR A 75 13.74 2.85 2.26
N LEU A 76 14.57 2.87 1.21
CA LEU A 76 14.31 2.11 -0.02
C LEU A 76 14.21 0.61 0.24
N ALA A 77 15.07 0.04 1.10
CA ALA A 77 15.00 -1.37 1.46
C ALA A 77 13.70 -1.73 2.20
N ALA A 78 13.16 -0.81 3.00
CA ALA A 78 11.89 -1.03 3.68
C ALA A 78 10.71 -0.93 2.70
N VAL A 79 10.72 0.07 1.81
CA VAL A 79 9.71 0.24 0.76
C VAL A 79 9.69 -0.97 -0.18
N ASP A 80 10.86 -1.46 -0.59
CA ASP A 80 10.97 -2.62 -1.49
C ASP A 80 10.38 -3.88 -0.86
N LYS A 81 10.64 -4.11 0.44
CA LYS A 81 10.00 -5.22 1.19
C LYS A 81 8.48 -5.09 1.22
N TRP A 82 7.96 -3.91 1.52
CA TRP A 82 6.51 -3.66 1.57
C TRP A 82 5.85 -3.89 0.21
N LEU A 83 6.40 -3.28 -0.85
CA LEU A 83 5.89 -3.46 -2.22
C LEU A 83 6.03 -4.91 -2.67
N GLY A 84 7.08 -5.62 -2.25
CA GLY A 84 7.26 -7.05 -2.47
C GLY A 84 6.16 -7.93 -1.84
N VAL A 85 5.46 -7.45 -0.82
CA VAL A 85 4.31 -8.14 -0.20
C VAL A 85 3.00 -7.71 -0.85
N LEU A 86 2.81 -6.40 -1.06
CA LEU A 86 1.56 -5.84 -1.57
C LEU A 86 1.34 -6.15 -3.06
N LEU A 87 2.34 -5.93 -3.91
CA LEU A 87 2.18 -6.00 -5.37
C LEU A 87 1.79 -7.41 -5.87
N PRO A 88 2.35 -8.52 -5.34
CA PRO A 88 1.89 -9.86 -5.71
C PRO A 88 0.40 -10.11 -5.42
N LYS A 89 -0.14 -9.53 -4.33
CA LYS A 89 -1.57 -9.59 -3.98
C LYS A 89 -2.43 -8.78 -4.93
N MET A 90 -1.94 -7.61 -5.37
CA MET A 90 -2.66 -6.74 -6.30
C MET A 90 -2.59 -7.22 -7.75
N LYS A 91 -1.54 -7.96 -8.13
CA LYS A 91 -1.33 -8.47 -9.49
C LYS A 91 -2.55 -9.19 -10.09
N PRO A 92 -3.19 -10.18 -9.44
CA PRO A 92 -4.38 -10.84 -10.00
C PRO A 92 -5.59 -9.90 -10.15
N LEU A 93 -5.61 -8.77 -9.44
CA LEU A 93 -6.69 -7.79 -9.45
C LEU A 93 -6.50 -6.69 -10.52
N LEU A 94 -5.40 -6.73 -11.28
CA LEU A 94 -5.18 -5.83 -12.42
C LEU A 94 -6.19 -6.10 -13.53
N TYR A 95 -6.61 -5.05 -14.23
CA TYR A 95 -7.62 -5.13 -15.29
C TYR A 95 -7.24 -6.11 -16.41
N GLN A 96 -5.96 -6.11 -16.81
CA GLN A 96 -5.41 -7.05 -17.79
C GLN A 96 -5.45 -8.52 -17.33
N ASN A 97 -5.55 -8.76 -16.02
CA ASN A 97 -5.63 -10.09 -15.41
C ASN A 97 -7.08 -10.45 -15.00
N GLY A 98 -8.07 -9.64 -15.38
CA GLY A 98 -9.49 -9.87 -15.11
C GLY A 98 -10.02 -9.24 -13.83
N GLY A 99 -9.26 -8.40 -13.14
CA GLY A 99 -9.72 -7.64 -11.98
C GLY A 99 -10.20 -6.21 -12.30
N PRO A 100 -10.53 -5.39 -11.28
CA PRO A 100 -11.09 -4.05 -11.49
C PRO A 100 -10.03 -2.92 -11.53
N ILE A 101 -8.75 -3.19 -11.27
CA ILE A 101 -7.72 -2.16 -11.13
C ILE A 101 -7.22 -1.70 -12.51
N ILE A 102 -7.59 -0.48 -12.91
CA ILE A 102 -7.28 0.07 -14.24
C ILE A 102 -6.00 0.90 -14.27
N THR A 103 -5.64 1.54 -13.15
CA THR A 103 -4.45 2.38 -13.04
C THR A 103 -3.85 2.28 -11.64
N VAL A 104 -2.54 2.47 -11.56
CA VAL A 104 -1.77 2.46 -10.31
C VAL A 104 -0.98 3.76 -10.22
N GLN A 105 -1.11 4.48 -9.10
CA GLN A 105 -0.35 5.70 -8.85
C GLN A 105 0.92 5.39 -8.05
N VAL A 106 2.09 5.78 -8.56
CA VAL A 106 3.39 5.42 -7.95
C VAL A 106 3.81 6.36 -6.82
N TYR A 107 3.44 7.63 -6.89
CA TYR A 107 3.80 8.63 -5.89
C TYR A 107 2.65 9.61 -5.67
N VAL A 108 2.55 10.12 -4.44
CA VAL A 108 1.66 11.21 -4.05
C VAL A 108 2.55 12.38 -3.68
N GLU A 109 2.28 13.57 -4.23
CA GLU A 109 2.94 14.83 -3.83
C GLU A 109 2.62 15.15 -2.36
#